data_AF-A0A369H4T0-F1
#
_entry.id   AF-A0A369H4T0-F1
#
_cell.length_a   1.000
_cell.length_b   1.000
_cell.length_c   1.000
_cell.angle_alpha   90.00
_cell.angle_beta   90.00
_cell.angle_gamma   90.00
#
_symmetry.space_group_name_H-M   'P 1'
#
loop_
_entity.id
_entity.type
_entity.pdbx_description
1 polymer ?
#
loop_
_entity_poly.entity_id
_entity_poly.type
_entity_poly.pdbx_seq_one_letter_code
_entity_poly.pdbx_strand_id
1 'polypeptide(L)'
;MQLPLTLLTLLVALTQTARGETYCGNTLYSSKDVNAASNAACQLVKDEETAGSSNYPHRYNNFEGFRFRDYTGPFYEFPMLRSGRVYKGGRPGPDRVIITEDCRQAGQITHSGAGGNSFIGCSGTD
;
A
#
# COMPACT_ATOMS: atom_id res chain seq x y z
N MET A 1 27.06 0.93 -50.46
CA MET A 1 26.00 0.14 -49.81
C MET A 1 26.22 0.18 -48.31
N GLN A 2 25.51 1.04 -47.57
CA GLN A 2 25.50 1.04 -46.11
C GLN A 2 24.04 0.86 -45.67
N LEU A 3 23.76 -0.26 -44.99
CA LEU A 3 22.47 -0.54 -44.38
C LEU A 3 22.26 0.40 -43.18
N PRO A 4 21.08 1.02 -43.00
CA PRO A 4 20.77 1.70 -41.76
C PRO A 4 20.39 0.67 -40.69
N LEU A 5 21.09 0.70 -39.56
CA LEU A 5 20.78 -0.08 -38.38
C LEU A 5 19.56 0.55 -37.69
N THR A 6 18.37 0.02 -37.94
CA THR A 6 17.14 0.49 -37.29
C THR A 6 17.14 0.05 -35.83
N LEU A 7 17.21 1.02 -34.92
CA LEU A 7 17.15 0.82 -33.48
C LEU A 7 15.73 0.42 -33.07
N LEU A 8 15.52 -0.86 -32.74
CA LEU A 8 14.24 -1.39 -32.28
C LEU A 8 14.04 -1.01 -30.80
N THR A 9 13.32 0.08 -30.52
CA THR A 9 12.97 0.46 -29.15
C THR A 9 11.91 -0.50 -28.61
N LEU A 10 12.30 -1.39 -27.71
CA LEU A 10 11.39 -2.28 -26.99
C LEU A 10 10.64 -1.47 -25.92
N LEU A 11 9.43 -1.01 -26.24
CA LEU A 11 8.51 -0.43 -25.26
C LEU A 11 8.01 -1.55 -24.34
N VAL A 12 8.69 -1.74 -23.22
CA VAL A 12 8.18 -2.61 -22.14
C VAL A 12 7.02 -1.86 -21.48
N ALA A 13 5.79 -2.16 -21.92
CA ALA A 13 4.61 -1.73 -21.19
C ALA A 13 4.61 -2.44 -19.84
N LEU A 14 4.97 -1.72 -18.77
CA LEU A 14 4.76 -2.17 -17.40
C LEU A 14 3.25 -2.33 -17.19
N THR A 15 2.77 -3.55 -17.38
CA THR A 15 1.42 -3.94 -16.98
C THR A 15 1.36 -3.89 -15.46
N GLN A 16 1.04 -2.71 -14.91
CA GLN A 16 0.58 -2.59 -13.53
C GLN A 16 -0.71 -3.41 -13.46
N THR A 17 -0.60 -4.66 -13.03
CA THR A 17 -1.76 -5.47 -12.70
C THR A 17 -2.51 -4.68 -11.63
N ALA A 18 -3.66 -4.12 -12.00
CA ALA A 18 -4.56 -3.52 -11.04
C ALA A 18 -4.93 -4.63 -10.05
N ARG A 19 -4.29 -4.61 -8.88
CA ARG A 19 -4.72 -5.45 -7.76
C ARG A 19 -6.14 -4.99 -7.47
N GLY A 20 -7.08 -5.92 -7.56
CA GLY A 20 -8.51 -5.63 -7.54
C GLY A 20 -8.96 -4.87 -6.30
N GLU A 21 -10.24 -4.54 -6.27
CA GLU A 21 -10.88 -3.96 -5.09
C GLU A 21 -10.65 -4.84 -3.85
N THR A 22 -10.63 -4.25 -2.67
CA THR A 22 -10.43 -4.97 -1.40
C THR A 22 -11.46 -4.56 -0.36
N TYR A 23 -11.92 -5.53 0.42
CA TYR A 23 -12.82 -5.34 1.53
C TYR A 23 -12.06 -5.39 2.85
N CYS A 24 -12.10 -4.28 3.58
CA CYS A 24 -11.61 -4.18 4.95
C CYS A 24 -12.82 -4.14 5.89
N GLY A 25 -13.17 -5.28 6.48
CA GLY A 25 -14.48 -5.46 7.13
C GLY A 25 -15.61 -5.20 6.12
N ASN A 26 -16.43 -4.18 6.37
CA ASN A 26 -17.53 -3.78 5.47
C ASN A 26 -17.17 -2.59 4.56
N THR A 27 -15.92 -2.13 4.55
CA THR A 27 -15.47 -1.03 3.70
C THR A 27 -14.86 -1.56 2.42
N LEU A 28 -15.42 -1.17 1.27
CA LEU A 28 -14.84 -1.43 -0.05
C LEU A 28 -13.88 -0.31 -0.43
N TYR A 29 -12.65 -0.68 -0.78
CA TYR A 29 -11.66 0.20 -1.38
C TYR A 29 -11.43 -0.20 -2.83
N SER A 30 -11.52 0.77 -3.74
CA SER A 30 -11.15 0.55 -5.13
C SER A 30 -9.64 0.42 -5.26
N SER A 31 -9.16 -0.17 -6.37
CA SER A 31 -7.73 -0.19 -6.68
C SER A 31 -7.12 1.22 -6.70
N LYS A 32 -7.90 2.23 -7.08
CA LYS A 32 -7.46 3.64 -7.09
C LYS A 32 -7.20 4.15 -5.67
N ASP A 33 -8.07 3.83 -4.72
CA ASP A 33 -7.92 4.27 -3.33
C ASP A 33 -6.67 3.63 -2.70
N VAL A 34 -6.50 2.34 -2.92
CA VAL A 34 -5.33 1.58 -2.42
C VAL A 34 -4.03 2.10 -3.04
N ASN A 35 -4.01 2.36 -4.35
CA ASN A 35 -2.84 2.91 -5.03
C ASN A 35 -2.53 4.34 -4.54
N ALA A 36 -3.54 5.18 -4.34
CA ALA A 36 -3.35 6.54 -3.86
C ALA A 36 -2.74 6.55 -2.44
N ALA A 37 -3.23 5.68 -1.55
CA ALA A 37 -2.66 5.52 -0.22
C ALA A 37 -1.23 4.95 -0.27
N SER A 38 -0.97 3.95 -1.10
CA SER A 38 0.36 3.33 -1.26
C SER A 38 1.39 4.32 -1.79
N ASN A 39 1.01 5.13 -2.78
CA ASN A 39 1.89 6.14 -3.37
C ASN A 39 2.20 7.27 -2.38
N ALA A 40 1.20 7.72 -1.60
CA ALA A 40 1.41 8.70 -0.54
C ALA A 40 2.34 8.16 0.55
N ALA A 41 2.14 6.92 0.98
CA ALA A 41 3.02 6.24 1.93
C ALA A 41 4.46 6.15 1.39
N CYS A 42 4.63 5.72 0.13
CA CYS A 42 5.94 5.63 -0.51
C CYS A 42 6.68 6.97 -0.52
N GLN A 43 5.98 8.06 -0.89
CA GLN A 43 6.58 9.39 -0.92
C GLN A 43 7.06 9.82 0.47
N LEU A 44 6.19 9.69 1.48
CA LEU A 44 6.52 10.05 2.86
C LEU A 44 7.66 9.18 3.45
N VAL A 45 7.69 7.88 3.15
CA VAL A 45 8.81 7.01 3.55
C VAL A 45 10.12 7.49 2.93
N LYS A 46 10.13 7.82 1.63
CA LYS A 46 11.33 8.29 0.92
C LYS A 46 11.81 9.66 1.39
N ASP A 47 10.88 10.52 1.76
CA ASP A 47 11.17 11.87 2.24
C ASP A 47 11.50 11.88 3.75
N GLU A 48 11.40 10.73 4.42
CA GLU A 48 11.53 10.61 5.88
C GLU A 48 10.55 11.52 6.65
N GLU A 49 9.34 11.70 6.08
CA GLU A 49 8.29 12.58 6.60
C GLU A 49 7.05 11.81 7.09
N THR A 50 6.16 12.52 7.80
CA THR A 50 4.85 12.00 8.19
C THR A 50 3.71 12.90 7.71
N ALA A 51 2.52 12.31 7.55
CA ALA A 51 1.32 12.99 7.12
C ALA A 51 0.80 13.93 8.22
N GLY A 52 1.01 15.23 8.04
CA GLY A 52 0.59 16.26 9.00
C GLY A 52 1.27 16.07 10.36
N SER A 53 0.53 16.21 11.45
CA SER A 53 1.05 15.99 12.81
C SER A 53 0.93 14.54 13.28
N SER A 54 0.75 13.59 12.35
CA SER A 54 0.63 12.16 12.69
C SER A 54 2.00 11.48 12.71
N ASN A 55 2.01 10.19 13.04
CA ASN A 55 3.19 9.34 12.94
C ASN A 55 3.12 8.40 11.72
N TYR A 56 2.26 8.67 10.74
CA TYR A 56 2.11 7.82 9.55
C TYR A 56 2.83 8.43 8.34
N PRO A 57 3.49 7.63 7.50
CA PRO A 57 3.70 6.20 7.65
C PRO A 57 4.68 5.89 8.80
N HIS A 58 4.55 4.71 9.40
CA HIS A 58 5.56 4.18 10.33
C HIS A 58 5.79 2.70 10.08
N ARG A 59 6.87 2.19 10.67
CA ARG A 59 7.23 0.78 10.58
C ARG A 59 6.11 -0.10 11.11
N TYR A 60 5.77 -1.12 10.34
CA TYR A 60 4.86 -2.19 10.70
C TYR A 60 5.66 -3.48 10.94
N ASN A 61 5.52 -4.06 12.13
CA ASN A 61 6.35 -5.18 12.57
C ASN A 61 5.79 -6.56 12.23
N ASN A 62 4.55 -6.63 11.73
CA ASN A 62 3.87 -7.89 11.37
C ASN A 62 3.83 -8.93 12.51
N PHE A 63 3.41 -8.50 13.70
CA PHE A 63 3.27 -9.41 14.86
C PHE A 63 2.15 -10.44 14.65
N GLU A 64 1.18 -10.12 13.81
CA GLU A 64 0.09 -11.00 13.40
C GLU A 64 0.55 -12.15 12.48
N GLY A 65 1.70 -12.01 11.81
CA GLY A 65 2.27 -13.07 10.97
C GLY A 65 1.68 -13.17 9.56
N PHE A 66 1.17 -12.06 8.99
CA PHE A 66 0.68 -12.02 7.61
C PHE A 66 1.77 -12.41 6.60
N ARG A 67 1.37 -13.08 5.52
CA ARG A 67 2.25 -13.41 4.39
C ARG A 67 2.09 -12.39 3.28
N PHE A 68 2.88 -11.32 3.34
CA PHE A 68 2.87 -10.25 2.34
C PHE A 68 3.56 -10.62 1.01
N ARG A 69 2.94 -11.51 0.22
CA ARG A 69 3.37 -11.88 -1.15
C ARG A 69 4.87 -12.22 -1.26
N ASP A 70 5.39 -12.88 -0.22
CA ASP A 70 6.79 -13.29 -0.06
C ASP A 70 7.79 -12.12 -0.03
N TYR A 71 7.32 -10.90 0.22
CA TYR A 71 8.20 -9.75 0.40
C TYR A 71 8.90 -9.86 1.74
N THR A 72 10.17 -9.47 1.75
CA THR A 72 10.93 -9.24 2.98
C THR A 72 10.80 -7.77 3.34
N GLY A 73 10.48 -7.49 4.62
CA GLY A 73 10.44 -6.12 5.12
C GLY A 73 11.80 -5.41 5.06
N PRO A 74 11.89 -4.16 5.56
CA PRO A 74 10.92 -3.54 6.46
C PRO A 74 9.61 -3.17 5.78
N PHE A 75 8.52 -3.26 6.55
CA PHE A 75 7.19 -2.85 6.11
C PHE A 75 6.79 -1.55 6.80
N TYR A 76 5.95 -0.78 6.13
CA TYR A 76 5.36 0.45 6.63
C TYR A 76 3.84 0.39 6.47
N GLU A 77 3.12 0.85 7.48
CA GLU A 77 1.66 1.00 7.42
C GLU A 77 1.26 2.46 7.17
N PHE A 78 0.19 2.66 6.40
CA PHE A 78 -0.39 3.97 6.15
C PHE A 78 -1.93 3.91 6.09
N PRO A 79 -2.66 4.89 6.64
CA PRO A 79 -4.11 4.83 6.70
C PRO A 79 -4.80 4.86 5.33
N MET A 80 -5.79 3.98 5.16
CA MET A 80 -6.79 4.07 4.10
C MET A 80 -8.07 4.68 4.67
N LEU A 81 -8.57 5.75 4.07
CA LEU A 81 -9.77 6.42 4.54
C LEU A 81 -10.98 5.98 3.73
N ARG A 82 -12.05 5.55 4.40
CA ARG A 82 -13.35 5.22 3.76
C ARG A 82 -13.88 6.27 2.78
N SER A 83 -13.45 7.53 2.91
CA SER A 83 -13.78 8.60 1.96
C SER A 83 -13.06 8.53 0.60
N GLY A 84 -12.10 7.62 0.40
CA GLY A 84 -11.23 7.54 -0.78
C GLY A 84 -10.14 8.63 -0.85
N ARG A 85 -10.16 9.62 0.06
CA ARG A 85 -9.13 10.66 0.14
C ARG A 85 -7.84 10.11 0.74
N VAL A 86 -6.70 10.60 0.25
CA VAL A 86 -5.38 10.37 0.86
C VAL A 86 -5.35 10.98 2.26
N TYR A 87 -4.85 10.22 3.24
CA TYR A 87 -4.70 10.67 4.61
C TYR A 87 -3.66 11.80 4.72
N LYS A 88 -3.96 12.84 5.49
CA LYS A 88 -3.11 14.02 5.70
C LYS A 88 -2.92 14.37 7.18
N GLY A 89 -3.19 13.42 8.09
CA GLY A 89 -3.26 13.64 9.53
C GLY A 89 -4.69 13.57 10.10
N GLY A 90 -4.81 13.55 11.43
CA GLY A 90 -6.08 13.39 12.15
C GLY A 90 -6.42 11.93 12.45
N ARG A 91 -7.72 11.58 12.54
CA ARG A 91 -8.16 10.21 12.87
C ARG A 91 -7.87 9.27 11.70
N PRO A 92 -7.04 8.22 11.86
CA PRO A 92 -6.64 7.34 10.75
C PRO A 92 -7.73 6.34 10.34
N GLY A 93 -8.73 6.08 11.20
CA GLY A 93 -9.65 4.97 10.98
C GLY A 93 -8.99 3.61 11.20
N PRO A 94 -9.68 2.50 10.88
CA PRO A 94 -9.20 1.15 11.19
C PRO A 94 -8.33 0.51 10.09
N ASP A 95 -8.32 1.05 8.88
CA ASP A 95 -7.78 0.35 7.70
C ASP A 95 -6.40 0.88 7.32
N ARG A 96 -5.51 -0.01 6.88
CA ARG A 96 -4.13 0.31 6.50
C ARG A 96 -3.78 -0.35 5.18
N VAL A 97 -3.02 0.37 4.36
CA VAL A 97 -2.17 -0.25 3.34
C VAL A 97 -0.81 -0.53 3.94
N ILE A 98 -0.24 -1.67 3.57
CA ILE A 98 1.12 -2.06 3.91
C ILE A 98 1.98 -1.94 2.65
N ILE A 99 3.09 -1.23 2.75
CA ILE A 99 4.12 -1.14 1.70
C ILE A 99 5.46 -1.64 2.23
N THR A 100 6.33 -2.08 1.34
CA THR A 100 7.76 -2.23 1.62
C THR A 100 8.48 -0.90 1.48
N GLU A 101 9.72 -0.83 1.99
CA GLU A 101 10.61 0.34 1.84
C GLU A 101 10.86 0.71 0.36
N ASP A 102 10.97 -0.27 -0.53
CA ASP A 102 11.09 -0.07 -1.98
C ASP A 102 9.74 0.22 -2.68
N CYS A 103 8.73 0.66 -1.92
CA CYS A 103 7.42 1.10 -2.39
C CYS A 103 6.55 0.02 -3.05
N ARG A 104 6.76 -1.25 -2.72
CA ARG A 104 5.87 -2.32 -3.20
C ARG A 104 4.68 -2.42 -2.25
N GLN A 105 3.47 -2.25 -2.77
CA GLN A 105 2.26 -2.60 -2.02
C GLN A 105 2.33 -4.07 -1.61
N ALA A 106 2.28 -4.34 -0.32
CA ALA A 106 2.49 -5.66 0.27
C ALA A 106 1.14 -6.32 0.62
N GLY A 107 0.22 -5.57 1.23
CA GLY A 107 -1.11 -6.04 1.62
C GLY A 107 -1.99 -4.92 2.17
N GLN A 108 -3.20 -5.27 2.59
CA GLN A 108 -4.15 -4.38 3.25
C GLN A 108 -4.67 -5.06 4.52
N ILE A 109 -4.72 -4.33 5.61
CA ILE A 109 -5.12 -4.85 6.92
C ILE A 109 -6.12 -3.91 7.60
N THR A 110 -6.90 -4.45 8.53
CA THR A 110 -7.92 -3.69 9.27
C THR A 110 -8.04 -4.13 10.72
N HIS A 111 -8.30 -3.18 11.62
CA HIS A 111 -8.75 -3.49 12.98
C HIS A 111 -10.20 -3.98 13.00
N SER A 112 -10.98 -3.77 11.94
CA SER A 112 -12.40 -4.13 11.91
C SER A 112 -12.57 -5.65 12.00
N GLY A 113 -13.15 -6.12 13.10
CA GLY A 113 -13.32 -7.56 13.36
C GLY A 113 -12.13 -8.23 14.05
N ALA A 114 -11.03 -7.50 14.30
CA ALA A 114 -9.92 -7.97 15.11
C ALA A 114 -10.19 -7.71 16.61
N GLY A 115 -9.59 -8.53 17.48
CA GLY A 115 -9.62 -8.32 18.93
C GLY A 115 -8.53 -7.33 19.38
N GLY A 116 -8.87 -6.45 20.33
CA GLY A 116 -7.90 -5.51 20.91
C GLY A 116 -7.31 -4.56 19.87
N ASN A 117 -5.99 -4.49 19.81
CA ASN A 117 -5.24 -3.66 18.87
C ASN A 117 -4.65 -4.46 17.70
N SER A 118 -5.04 -5.72 17.55
CA SER A 118 -4.56 -6.56 16.44
C SER A 118 -5.17 -6.12 15.12
N PHE A 119 -4.57 -6.58 14.03
CA PHE A 119 -5.16 -6.51 12.70
C PHE A 119 -5.63 -7.89 12.21
N ILE A 120 -6.56 -7.87 11.27
CA ILE A 120 -6.81 -8.98 10.35
C ILE A 120 -6.58 -8.50 8.91
N GLY A 121 -6.40 -9.43 7.98
CA GLY A 121 -6.25 -9.12 6.57
C GLY A 121 -7.56 -8.57 5.99
N CYS A 122 -7.47 -7.54 5.16
CA CYS A 122 -8.53 -7.24 4.21
C CYS A 122 -8.56 -8.33 3.13
N SER A 123 -9.64 -8.44 2.37
CA SER A 123 -9.78 -9.49 1.35
C SER A 123 -8.57 -9.49 0.39
N GLY A 124 -7.91 -10.64 0.27
CA GLY A 124 -6.69 -10.81 -0.53
C GLY A 124 -5.38 -10.62 0.25
N THR A 125 -5.44 -10.43 1.57
CA THR A 125 -4.29 -10.48 2.49
C THR A 125 -4.53 -11.59 3.51
N ASP A 126 -3.59 -12.53 3.60
CA ASP A 126 -3.61 -13.68 4.52
C ASP A 126 -2.48 -13.60 5.54
#